data_AF-A0A535EE14-F1
#
_entry.id   AF-A0A535EE14-F1
#
_cell.length_a   1.000
_cell.length_b   1.000
_cell.length_c   1.000
_cell.angle_alpha   90.00
_cell.angle_beta   90.00
_cell.angle_gamma   90.00
#
_symmetry.space_group_name_H-M   'P 1'
#
loop_
_entity.id
_entity.type
_entity.pdbx_description
1 polymer ?
#
loop_
_entity_poly.entity_id
_entity_poly.type
_entity_poly.pdbx_seq_one_letter_code
_entity_poly.pdbx_strand_id
1 'polypeptide(L)'
;MLDEACLAAGRAPADVRRSLLITVRRPNDDPWASVDAFRDGVGRYGDAGIQEFVFDMPLECQYQVLERVAVEVLPQLRRRSDGVRSAHEAV
;
A
#
# COMPACT_ATOMS: atom_id res chain seq x y z
N MET A 1 -13.39 10.77 12.03
CA MET A 1 -13.17 9.96 10.79
C MET A 1 -12.67 8.56 11.17
N LEU A 2 -12.90 7.56 10.29
CA LEU A 2 -12.83 6.08 10.45
C LEU A 2 -12.57 5.50 11.85
N ASP A 3 -11.46 5.81 12.51
CA ASP A 3 -11.12 5.33 13.86
C ASP A 3 -12.22 5.63 14.88
N GLU A 4 -12.77 6.84 14.87
CA GLU A 4 -13.92 7.22 15.71
C GLU A 4 -15.15 6.37 15.40
N ALA A 5 -15.37 6.02 14.13
CA ALA A 5 -16.48 5.16 13.73
C ALA A 5 -16.24 3.70 14.15
N CYS A 6 -14.99 3.21 14.13
CA CYS A 6 -14.63 1.92 14.69
C CYS A 6 -14.89 1.87 16.19
N LEU A 7 -14.43 2.88 16.92
CA LEU A 7 -14.64 2.99 18.37
C LEU A 7 -16.13 3.09 18.72
N ALA A 8 -16.91 3.90 17.98
CA ALA A 8 -18.36 3.99 18.15
C ALA A 8 -19.07 2.65 17.88
N ALA A 9 -18.51 1.82 16.98
CA ALA A 9 -18.97 0.47 16.71
C ALA A 9 -18.42 -0.60 17.69
N GLY A 10 -17.68 -0.21 18.73
CA GLY A 10 -17.09 -1.13 19.70
C GLY A 10 -15.93 -1.97 19.17
N ARG A 11 -15.25 -1.50 18.11
CA ARG A 11 -14.09 -2.18 17.49
C ARG A 11 -12.81 -1.37 17.68
N ALA A 12 -11.69 -2.05 17.90
CA ALA A 12 -10.40 -1.37 17.87
C ALA A 12 -10.08 -0.96 16.42
N PRO A 13 -9.65 0.29 16.16
CA PRO A 13 -9.25 0.73 14.82
C PRO A 13 -8.11 -0.08 14.20
N ALA A 14 -7.30 -0.76 15.03
CA ALA A 14 -6.23 -1.64 14.60
C ALA A 14 -6.75 -2.97 14.00
N ASP A 15 -7.95 -3.41 14.39
CA ASP A 15 -8.59 -4.63 13.86
C ASP A 15 -9.14 -4.44 12.44
N VAL A 16 -9.12 -3.20 11.95
CA VAL A 16 -9.57 -2.86 10.60
C VAL A 16 -8.37 -2.76 9.69
N ARG A 17 -8.22 -3.73 8.80
CA ARG A 17 -7.27 -3.64 7.71
C ARG A 17 -7.77 -2.62 6.69
N ARG A 18 -6.99 -1.57 6.48
CA ARG A 18 -7.31 -0.47 5.55
C ARG A 18 -6.72 -0.79 4.18
N SER A 19 -7.59 -1.07 3.21
CA SER A 19 -7.19 -1.37 1.84
C SER A 19 -7.45 -0.19 0.92
N LEU A 20 -6.54 0.05 -0.03
CA LEU A 20 -6.69 1.06 -1.07
C LEU A 20 -6.63 0.39 -2.44
N LEU A 21 -7.69 0.57 -3.23
CA LEU A 21 -7.71 0.23 -4.65
C LEU A 21 -7.25 1.45 -5.46
N ILE A 22 -6.16 1.30 -6.20
CA ILE A 22 -5.61 2.31 -7.10
C ILE A 22 -5.96 1.90 -8.53
N THR A 23 -6.84 2.69 -9.15
CA THR A 23 -7.21 2.54 -10.56
C THR A 23 -6.49 3.57 -11.40
N VAL A 24 -6.04 3.19 -12.59
CA VAL A 24 -5.22 4.03 -13.50
C VAL A 24 -5.98 5.21 -14.11
N ARG A 25 -7.22 5.47 -13.64
CA ARG A 25 -8.12 6.51 -14.20
C ARG A 25 -7.73 7.93 -13.81
N ARG A 26 -6.73 8.13 -12.95
CA ARG A 26 -6.20 9.47 -12.62
C ARG A 26 -4.88 9.70 -13.37
N PRO A 27 -4.83 10.61 -14.35
CA PRO A 27 -3.66 10.78 -15.22
C PRO A 27 -2.37 11.22 -14.51
N ASN A 28 -2.45 11.73 -13.28
CA ASN A 28 -1.27 12.19 -12.51
C ASN A 28 -0.78 11.21 -11.44
N ASP A 29 -1.43 10.05 -11.28
CA ASP A 29 -1.13 9.09 -10.21
C ASP A 29 -0.97 7.66 -10.76
N ASP A 30 -0.43 7.50 -11.98
CA ASP A 30 -0.14 6.17 -12.51
C ASP A 30 1.04 5.53 -11.75
N PRO A 31 0.81 4.49 -10.92
CA PRO A 31 1.88 3.85 -10.15
C PRO A 31 2.85 3.08 -11.05
N TRP A 32 2.46 2.81 -12.30
CA TRP A 32 3.25 2.04 -13.27
C TRP A 32 4.08 2.93 -14.20
N ALA A 33 4.00 4.25 -14.06
CA ALA A 33 4.81 5.19 -14.85
C ALA A 33 6.32 5.02 -14.62
N SER A 34 6.72 4.65 -13.39
CA SER A 34 8.10 4.33 -13.02
C SER A 34 8.15 3.57 -11.70
N VAL A 35 9.30 2.97 -11.37
CA VAL A 35 9.54 2.36 -10.06
C VAL A 35 9.39 3.39 -8.92
N ASP A 36 9.81 4.64 -9.15
CA ASP A 36 9.70 5.71 -8.17
C ASP A 36 8.26 6.16 -7.97
N ALA A 37 7.46 6.23 -9.05
CA ALA A 37 6.03 6.51 -8.95
C ALA A 37 5.31 5.48 -8.07
N PHE A 38 5.65 4.20 -8.22
CA PHE A 38 5.15 3.13 -7.35
C PHE A 38 5.55 3.34 -5.89
N ARG A 39 6.85 3.64 -5.63
CA ARG A 39 7.38 3.87 -4.28
C ARG A 39 6.67 5.05 -3.60
N ASP A 40 6.53 6.16 -4.31
CA ASP A 40 5.89 7.37 -3.82
C ASP A 40 4.41 7.14 -3.50
N GLY A 41 3.70 6.42 -4.39
CA GLY A 41 2.32 6.04 -4.17
C GLY A 41 2.13 5.21 -2.91
N VAL A 42 2.87 4.09 -2.80
CA VAL A 42 2.77 3.20 -1.63
C VAL A 42 3.23 3.90 -0.36
N GLY A 43 4.31 4.68 -0.40
CA GLY A 43 4.84 5.41 0.75
C GLY A 43 3.83 6.39 1.31
N ARG A 44 3.30 7.29 0.47
CA ARG A 44 2.36 8.34 0.86
C ARG A 44 1.11 7.79 1.55
N TYR A 45 0.51 6.76 0.96
CA TYR A 45 -0.70 6.15 1.52
C TYR A 45 -0.40 5.22 2.70
N GLY A 46 0.78 4.59 2.72
CA GLY A 46 1.25 3.81 3.86
C GLY A 46 1.44 4.67 5.10
N ASP A 47 2.04 5.84 4.95
CA ASP A 47 2.21 6.82 6.03
C ASP A 47 0.86 7.37 6.53
N ALA A 48 -0.19 7.31 5.69
CA ALA A 48 -1.58 7.62 6.07
C ALA A 48 -2.34 6.44 6.70
N GLY A 49 -1.69 5.29 6.94
CA GLY A 49 -2.27 4.13 7.63
C GLY A 49 -2.93 3.09 6.71
N ILE A 50 -2.75 3.17 5.39
CA ILE A 50 -3.15 2.10 4.47
C ILE A 50 -2.21 0.91 4.63
N GLN A 51 -2.79 -0.29 4.69
CA GLN A 51 -2.11 -1.54 4.98
C GLN A 51 -2.12 -2.51 3.79
N GLU A 52 -3.07 -2.35 2.88
CA GLU A 52 -3.18 -3.18 1.68
C GLU A 52 -3.37 -2.30 0.45
N PHE A 53 -2.65 -2.66 -0.61
CA PHE A 53 -2.72 -1.99 -1.89
C PHE A 53 -3.17 -2.98 -2.95
N VAL A 54 -4.20 -2.59 -3.69
CA VAL A 54 -4.70 -3.32 -4.86
C VAL A 54 -4.54 -2.39 -6.05
N PHE A 55 -3.90 -2.87 -7.11
CA PHE A 55 -3.63 -2.10 -8.30
C PHE A 55 -4.33 -2.72 -9.50
N ASP A 56 -4.86 -1.89 -10.38
CA ASP A 56 -5.22 -2.33 -11.72
C ASP A 56 -3.98 -2.84 -12.47
N MET A 57 -4.20 -3.79 -13.38
CA MET A 57 -3.12 -4.29 -14.24
C MET A 57 -2.54 -3.14 -15.08
N PRO A 58 -1.21 -2.98 -15.16
CA PRO A 58 -0.59 -2.04 -16.06
C PRO A 58 -0.89 -2.39 -17.52
N LEU A 59 -0.65 -1.43 -18.41
CA LEU A 59 -0.58 -1.68 -19.84
C LEU A 59 0.64 -2.56 -20.16
N GLU A 60 0.61 -3.28 -21.29
CA GLU A 60 1.73 -4.16 -21.70
C GLU A 60 3.07 -3.41 -21.81
N CYS A 61 3.05 -2.16 -22.27
CA CYS A 61 4.25 -1.33 -22.36
C CYS A 61 4.88 -1.00 -20.99
N GLN A 62 4.16 -1.23 -19.90
CA GLN A 62 4.59 -0.98 -18.53
C GLN A 62 5.00 -2.25 -17.78
N TYR A 63 4.93 -3.43 -18.40
CA TYR A 63 5.27 -4.70 -17.74
C TYR A 63 6.71 -4.75 -17.22
N GLN A 64 7.64 -4.05 -17.88
CA GLN A 64 9.01 -3.92 -17.38
C GLN A 64 9.06 -3.20 -16.03
N VAL A 65 8.21 -2.20 -15.79
CA VAL A 65 8.11 -1.53 -14.49
C VAL A 65 7.51 -2.46 -13.44
N LEU A 66 6.46 -3.20 -13.80
CA LEU A 66 5.86 -4.21 -12.91
C LEU A 66 6.88 -5.26 -12.47
N GLU A 67 7.66 -5.81 -13.40
CA GLU A 67 8.70 -6.81 -13.11
C GLU A 67 9.75 -6.24 -12.13
N ARG A 68 10.22 -5.02 -12.41
CA ARG A 68 11.16 -4.33 -11.52
C ARG A 68 10.58 -4.05 -10.14
N VAL A 69 9.33 -3.61 -10.04
CA VAL A 69 8.64 -3.44 -8.75
C VAL A 69 8.58 -4.76 -7.99
N ALA A 70 8.25 -5.86 -8.66
CA ALA A 70 8.14 -7.17 -8.05
C ALA A 70 9.46 -7.68 -7.46
N VAL A 71 10.58 -7.43 -8.15
CA VAL A 71 11.91 -7.89 -7.75
C VAL A 71 12.61 -6.91 -6.80
N GLU A 72 12.50 -5.60 -7.06
CA GLU A 72 13.28 -4.57 -6.37
C GLU A 72 12.53 -3.98 -5.16
N VAL A 73 11.20 -3.80 -5.25
CA VAL A 73 10.44 -3.02 -4.26
C VAL A 73 9.66 -3.90 -3.30
N LEU A 74 8.87 -4.85 -3.80
CA LEU A 74 8.00 -5.69 -2.95
C LEU A 74 8.76 -6.44 -1.84
N PRO A 75 9.97 -7.00 -2.06
CA PRO A 75 10.71 -7.67 -0.99
C PRO A 75 11.12 -6.71 0.14
N GLN A 76 11.43 -5.45 -0.19
CA GLN A 76 11.79 -4.42 0.79
C GLN A 76 10.57 -4.05 1.64
N LEU A 77 9.41 -3.87 1.00
CA LEU A 77 8.15 -3.58 1.69
C LEU A 77 7.74 -4.71 2.63
N ARG A 78 7.85 -5.98 2.19
CA ARG A 78 7.54 -7.14 3.03
C ARG A 78 8.41 -7.20 4.29
N ARG A 79 9.73 -7.03 4.14
CA ARG A 79 10.66 -6.97 5.29
C ARG A 79 10.30 -5.86 6.28
N ARG A 80 9.91 -4.69 5.78
CA ARG A 80 9.45 -3.57 6.63
C ARG A 80 8.16 -3.93 7.37
N SER A 81 7.18 -4.50 6.67
CA SER A 81 5.89 -4.88 7.27
C SER A 81 6.03 -5.98 8.32
N ASP A 82 6.90 -6.96 8.11
CA ASP A 82 7.14 -8.03 9.09
C ASP A 82 7.82 -7.49 10.35
N GLY A 83 8.77 -6.55 10.20
CA GLY A 83 9.36 -5.84 11.34
C GLY A 83 8.35 -5.03 12.15
N VAL A 84 7.37 -4.39 11.50
CA VAL A 84 6.28 -3.66 12.17
C VAL A 84 5.35 -4.62 12.91
N ARG A 85 5.03 -5.78 12.32
CA ARG A 85 4.16 -6.79 12.95
C ARG A 85 4.78 -7.36 14.22
N SER A 86 6.07 -7.71 14.18
CA SER A 86 6.79 -8.21 15.36
C SER A 86 6.91 -7.16 16.48
N ALA A 87 6.97 -5.87 16.15
CA ALA A 87 7.00 -4.80 17.16
C ALA A 87 5.65 -4.61 17.87
N HIS A 88 4.52 -4.85 17.19
CA HIS A 88 3.18 -4.74 17.77
C HIS A 88 2.81 -5.95 18.64
N GLU A 89 3.42 -7.12 18.43
CA GLU A 89 3.20 -8.32 19.27
C GLU A 89 4.04 -8.33 20.55
N ALA A 90 5.03 -7.44 20.67
CA ALA A 90 5.96 -7.37 21.81
C ALA A 90 5.53 -6.37 22.91
N VAL A 91 4.37 -5.73 22.78
CA VAL A 91 3.80 -4.73 23.71
C VAL A 91 2.48 -5.26 24.28
#